data_AF-A0A1N6PJT1-F1
#
_entry.id   AF-A0A1N6PJT1-F1
#
_cell.length_a   1.000
_cell.length_b   1.000
_cell.length_c   1.000
_cell.angle_alpha   90.00
_cell.angle_beta   90.00
_cell.angle_gamma   90.00
#
_symmetry.space_group_name_H-M   'P 1'
#
loop_
_entity.id
_entity.type
_entity.pdbx_description
1 polymer ?
#
loop_
_entity_poly.entity_id
_entity_poly.type
_entity_poly.pdbx_seq_one_letter_code
_entity_poly.pdbx_strand_id
1 'polypeptide(L)'
;MINLGVGCSLEDFKDKKFPKDFSLINIENPLYPGYLEKYNDKDLLFIKKLKEFRYIVDGAYIDLNPGTNEPKIRKITKEKVIESIEFAKKIEAEEIIFLSTFIPFINVEFYEQGWLDESKKFWDEILEEEKKIRISLCFYQNLKEENMHIPEEIKNLLENKNLCTMATTWEDKPYLSLMNFTYLESENKIILSSRKNSRKYYNIQKNKNISLLVFSSSDKLSATLLGTAETIESGNAKEEQYRKTHLKKNNMPQFILGDNIGLIVFSIKEIIISNSQDQVRYISDFSE
;
A
#
# COMPACT_ATOMS: atom_id res chain seq x y z
N MET A 1 -21.77 15.70 19.51
CA MET A 1 -20.47 16.21 20.00
C MET A 1 -19.39 15.35 19.38
N ILE A 2 -18.37 15.96 18.77
CA ILE A 2 -17.23 15.24 18.20
C ILE A 2 -16.34 14.84 19.39
N ASN A 3 -16.13 13.54 19.60
CA ASN A 3 -15.20 13.06 20.61
C ASN A 3 -13.79 13.13 20.01
N LEU A 4 -13.08 14.23 20.24
CA LEU A 4 -11.69 14.35 19.82
C LEU A 4 -10.80 13.51 20.75
N GLY A 5 -9.87 12.79 20.15
CA GLY A 5 -8.83 12.02 20.83
C GLY A 5 -7.44 12.49 20.46
N VAL A 6 -6.48 12.33 21.37
CA VAL A 6 -5.06 12.65 21.13
C VAL A 6 -4.18 11.51 21.61
N GLY A 7 -3.18 11.16 20.80
CA GLY A 7 -2.10 10.27 21.21
C GLY A 7 -0.94 11.05 21.80
N CYS A 8 -0.42 10.57 22.92
CA CYS A 8 0.75 11.16 23.55
C CYS A 8 1.37 10.23 24.60
N SER A 9 2.61 10.57 24.98
CA SER A 9 3.28 9.95 26.11
C SER A 9 2.87 10.59 27.45
N LEU A 10 3.07 9.88 28.55
CA LEU A 10 2.84 10.38 29.91
C LEU A 10 3.73 11.56 30.29
N GLU A 11 4.90 11.69 29.67
CA GLU A 11 5.80 12.83 29.83
C GLU A 11 5.16 14.08 29.21
N ASP A 12 4.66 13.95 27.99
CA ASP A 12 3.93 15.01 27.29
C ASP A 12 2.70 15.48 28.07
N PHE A 13 2.08 14.58 28.82
CA PHE A 13 0.97 14.92 29.71
C PHE A 13 1.32 15.89 30.82
N LYS A 14 2.52 15.76 31.40
CA LYS A 14 2.95 16.57 32.53
C LYS A 14 3.27 18.00 32.09
N ASP A 15 3.71 18.14 30.85
CA ASP A 15 4.23 19.41 30.33
C ASP A 15 3.19 20.18 29.48
N LYS A 16 2.08 19.55 29.07
CA LYS A 16 1.08 20.17 28.16
C LYS A 16 -0.28 20.36 28.83
N LYS A 17 -0.91 21.50 28.52
CA LYS A 17 -2.35 21.70 28.76
C LYS A 17 -3.13 21.17 27.56
N PHE A 18 -3.89 20.10 27.74
CA PHE A 18 -4.77 19.60 26.69
C PHE A 18 -6.00 20.52 26.54
N PRO A 19 -6.40 20.83 25.30
CA PRO A 19 -7.67 21.50 25.04
C PRO A 19 -8.85 20.77 25.68
N LYS A 20 -9.85 21.52 26.15
CA LYS A 20 -11.04 20.98 26.83
C LYS A 20 -11.92 20.10 25.93
N ASP A 21 -11.71 20.13 24.62
CA ASP A 21 -12.50 19.39 23.64
C ASP A 21 -12.03 17.93 23.49
N PHE A 22 -10.86 17.58 24.04
CA PHE A 22 -10.39 16.20 24.07
C PHE A 22 -11.08 15.41 25.19
N SER A 23 -11.57 14.23 24.86
CA SER A 23 -12.24 13.32 25.81
C SER A 23 -11.63 11.91 25.81
N LEU A 24 -10.70 11.64 24.91
CA LEU A 24 -10.03 10.35 24.73
C LEU A 24 -8.53 10.56 24.60
N ILE A 25 -7.76 9.72 25.26
CA ILE A 25 -6.31 9.75 25.24
C ILE A 25 -5.80 8.40 24.78
N ASN A 26 -4.93 8.38 23.78
CA ASN A 26 -4.12 7.23 23.45
C ASN A 26 -2.76 7.31 24.16
N ILE A 27 -2.47 6.36 25.04
CA ILE A 27 -1.20 6.29 25.75
C ILE A 27 -0.20 5.51 24.90
N GLU A 28 0.82 6.23 24.42
CA GLU A 28 1.78 5.71 23.44
C GLU A 28 3.04 5.10 24.10
N ASN A 29 3.24 5.27 25.41
CA ASN A 29 4.44 4.79 26.09
C ASN A 29 4.73 3.30 25.87
N PRO A 30 3.74 2.38 25.91
CA PRO A 30 4.02 0.96 25.75
C PRO A 30 4.43 0.55 24.33
N LEU A 31 4.32 1.42 23.31
CA LEU A 31 4.86 1.18 21.96
C LEU A 31 6.31 0.67 22.02
N TYR A 32 7.09 1.23 22.94
CA TYR A 32 8.44 0.79 23.29
C TYR A 32 8.36 -0.30 24.39
N PRO A 33 8.70 -1.57 24.09
CA PRO A 33 8.54 -2.67 25.06
C PRO A 33 9.29 -2.46 26.38
N GLY A 34 10.40 -1.71 26.36
CA GLY A 34 11.18 -1.39 27.55
C GLY A 34 10.45 -0.48 28.55
N TYR A 35 9.36 0.20 28.17
CA TYR A 35 8.52 0.95 29.09
C TYR A 35 7.76 0.02 30.05
N LEU A 36 7.31 -1.15 29.56
CA LEU A 36 6.55 -2.14 30.34
C LEU A 36 7.34 -2.70 31.52
N GLU A 37 8.67 -2.62 31.47
CA GLU A 37 9.57 -3.03 32.56
C GLU A 37 9.83 -1.91 33.57
N LYS A 38 9.59 -0.65 33.19
CA LYS A 38 10.02 0.54 33.93
C LYS A 38 8.88 1.34 34.54
N TYR A 39 7.66 1.21 34.01
CA TYR A 39 6.52 1.93 34.58
C TYR A 39 6.35 1.54 36.06
N ASN A 40 5.90 2.50 36.85
CA ASN A 40 5.77 2.32 38.29
C ASN A 40 4.43 2.85 38.79
N ASP A 41 4.16 2.66 40.08
CA ASP A 41 2.90 3.08 40.70
C ASP A 41 2.62 4.58 40.57
N LYS A 42 3.65 5.44 40.41
CA LYS A 42 3.43 6.87 40.20
C LYS A 42 2.81 7.16 38.83
N ASP A 43 3.18 6.39 37.80
CA ASP A 43 2.63 6.53 36.47
C ASP A 43 1.16 6.10 36.47
N LEU A 44 0.86 4.96 37.08
CA LEU A 44 -0.52 4.48 37.26
C LEU A 44 -1.37 5.47 38.07
N LEU A 45 -0.82 6.01 39.16
CA LEU A 45 -1.52 6.99 39.99
C LEU A 45 -1.74 8.31 39.25
N PHE A 46 -0.81 8.73 38.40
CA PHE A 46 -0.95 9.92 37.58
C PHE A 46 -2.09 9.76 36.58
N ILE A 47 -2.15 8.66 35.84
CA ILE A 47 -3.23 8.36 34.90
C ILE A 47 -4.58 8.34 35.66
N LYS A 48 -4.67 7.63 36.79
CA LYS A 48 -5.90 7.54 37.60
C LYS A 48 -6.41 8.86 38.17
N LYS A 49 -5.58 9.91 38.22
CA LYS A 49 -5.99 11.25 38.64
C LYS A 49 -6.73 12.02 37.54
N LEU A 50 -6.49 11.69 36.28
CA LEU A 50 -7.01 12.38 35.10
C LEU A 50 -8.38 11.80 34.68
N LYS A 51 -9.33 11.74 35.62
CA LYS A 51 -10.62 11.04 35.49
C LYS A 51 -11.56 11.59 34.42
N GLU A 52 -11.28 12.78 33.89
CA GLU A 52 -12.04 13.40 32.82
C GLU A 52 -11.84 12.73 31.45
N PHE A 53 -10.79 11.92 31.29
CA PHE A 53 -10.47 11.25 30.04
C PHE A 53 -10.82 9.77 30.04
N ARG A 54 -11.19 9.28 28.87
CA ARG A 54 -11.21 7.85 28.53
C ARG A 54 -9.86 7.48 27.95
N TYR A 55 -9.45 6.22 28.08
CA TYR A 55 -8.13 5.77 27.64
C TYR A 55 -8.22 4.67 26.61
N ILE A 56 -7.39 4.79 25.60
CA ILE A 56 -6.88 3.68 24.80
C ILE A 56 -5.37 3.62 24.97
N VAL A 57 -4.78 2.48 24.63
CA VAL A 57 -3.34 2.25 24.79
C VAL A 57 -2.80 1.67 23.52
N ASP A 58 -1.65 2.16 23.07
CA ASP A 58 -0.87 1.44 22.08
C ASP A 58 -0.04 0.36 22.76
N GLY A 59 -0.17 -0.86 22.27
CA GLY A 59 0.61 -2.00 22.71
C GLY A 59 2.04 -2.02 22.16
N ALA A 60 2.90 -2.78 22.82
CA ALA A 60 4.28 -2.96 22.39
C ALA A 60 4.36 -3.58 20.99
N TYR A 61 5.14 -2.95 20.11
CA TYR A 61 5.34 -3.43 18.74
C TYR A 61 6.79 -3.26 18.23
N ILE A 62 7.53 -2.28 18.75
CA ILE A 62 8.90 -2.00 18.30
C ILE A 62 9.80 -3.20 18.62
N ASP A 63 10.52 -3.68 17.61
CA ASP A 63 11.39 -4.87 17.64
C ASP A 63 10.68 -6.21 17.89
N LEU A 64 9.35 -6.25 17.88
CA LEU A 64 8.55 -7.45 18.04
C LEU A 64 8.03 -7.97 16.70
N ASN A 65 7.59 -9.24 16.65
CA ASN A 65 7.06 -9.82 15.42
C ASN A 65 6.07 -10.98 15.69
N PRO A 66 4.75 -10.72 15.75
CA PRO A 66 3.73 -11.77 15.90
C PRO A 66 3.70 -12.77 14.74
N GLY A 67 4.13 -12.39 13.53
CA GLY A 67 4.18 -13.28 12.37
C GLY A 67 5.50 -14.03 12.19
N THR A 68 6.36 -14.07 13.21
CA THR A 68 7.63 -14.80 13.14
C THR A 68 7.45 -16.30 13.35
N ASN A 69 8.23 -17.10 12.62
CA ASN A 69 8.41 -18.53 12.86
C ASN A 69 9.56 -18.84 13.84
N GLU A 70 10.38 -17.85 14.21
CA GLU A 70 11.48 -18.05 15.16
C GLU A 70 10.93 -18.16 16.60
N PRO A 71 11.02 -19.34 17.25
CA PRO A 71 10.34 -19.58 18.53
C PRO A 71 10.74 -18.62 19.65
N LYS A 72 12.00 -18.18 19.70
CA LYS A 72 12.46 -17.25 20.74
C LYS A 72 11.86 -15.86 20.57
N ILE A 73 11.75 -15.38 19.33
CA ILE A 73 11.14 -14.07 19.03
C ILE A 73 9.62 -14.13 19.27
N ARG A 74 8.97 -15.25 18.90
CA ARG A 74 7.54 -15.45 19.18
C ARG A 74 7.24 -15.40 20.67
N LYS A 75 8.07 -16.09 21.48
CA LYS A 75 7.93 -16.11 22.94
C LYS A 75 8.03 -14.72 23.56
N ILE A 76 9.09 -13.97 23.28
CA ILE A 76 9.26 -12.61 23.84
C ILE A 76 8.17 -11.65 23.32
N THR A 77 7.73 -11.81 22.07
CA THR A 77 6.60 -11.03 21.53
C THR A 77 5.31 -11.30 22.31
N LYS A 78 4.99 -12.58 22.58
CA LYS A 78 3.83 -12.95 23.40
C LYS A 78 3.92 -12.35 24.80
N GLU A 79 5.06 -12.46 25.46
CA GLU A 79 5.29 -11.88 26.79
C GLU A 79 5.00 -10.37 26.81
N LYS A 80 5.53 -9.60 25.83
CA LYS A 80 5.32 -8.15 25.75
C LYS A 80 3.89 -7.74 25.36
N VAL A 81 3.21 -8.53 24.53
CA VAL A 81 1.79 -8.34 24.22
C VAL A 81 0.94 -8.50 25.47
N ILE A 82 1.17 -9.56 26.25
CA ILE A 82 0.45 -9.80 27.51
C ILE A 82 0.77 -8.70 28.54
N GLU A 83 2.03 -8.30 28.70
CA GLU A 83 2.39 -7.17 29.57
C GLU A 83 1.66 -5.88 29.19
N SER A 84 1.52 -5.62 27.88
CA SER A 84 0.77 -4.45 27.37
C SER A 84 -0.72 -4.54 27.71
N ILE A 85 -1.34 -5.71 27.53
CA ILE A 85 -2.74 -5.97 27.90
C ILE A 85 -2.94 -5.74 29.41
N GLU A 86 -2.04 -6.26 30.24
CA GLU A 86 -2.12 -6.08 31.69
C GLU A 86 -1.95 -4.62 32.11
N PHE A 87 -1.06 -3.88 31.45
CA PHE A 87 -0.96 -2.43 31.65
C PHE A 87 -2.26 -1.71 31.30
N ALA A 88 -2.84 -2.00 30.14
CA ALA A 88 -4.10 -1.41 29.69
C ALA A 88 -5.25 -1.68 30.68
N LYS A 89 -5.36 -2.90 31.20
CA LYS A 89 -6.32 -3.24 32.25
C LYS A 89 -6.08 -2.48 33.55
N LYS A 90 -4.82 -2.31 34.00
CA LYS A 90 -4.49 -1.61 35.25
C LYS A 90 -4.92 -0.16 35.27
N ILE A 91 -4.98 0.47 34.10
CA ILE A 91 -5.42 1.85 33.91
C ILE A 91 -6.88 1.95 33.45
N GLU A 92 -7.60 0.82 33.38
CA GLU A 92 -9.00 0.73 32.96
C GLU A 92 -9.23 1.32 31.55
N ALA A 93 -8.30 1.07 30.63
CA ALA A 93 -8.44 1.45 29.23
C ALA A 93 -9.61 0.70 28.55
N GLU A 94 -10.31 1.39 27.65
CA GLU A 94 -11.41 0.83 26.87
C GLU A 94 -10.91 -0.18 25.83
N GLU A 95 -9.72 0.07 25.29
CA GLU A 95 -9.16 -0.66 24.15
C GLU A 95 -7.63 -0.57 24.14
N ILE A 96 -7.00 -1.65 23.66
CA ILE A 96 -5.57 -1.69 23.34
C ILE A 96 -5.39 -1.92 21.83
N ILE A 97 -4.52 -1.14 21.21
CA ILE A 97 -4.23 -1.17 19.78
C ILE A 97 -2.84 -1.75 19.58
N PHE A 98 -2.71 -2.81 18.78
CA PHE A 98 -1.42 -3.32 18.34
C PHE A 98 -1.17 -2.96 16.88
N LEU A 99 -0.05 -2.30 16.61
CA LEU A 99 0.41 -2.02 15.26
C LEU A 99 1.00 -3.30 14.64
N SER A 100 0.68 -3.53 13.36
CA SER A 100 1.28 -4.61 12.60
C SER A 100 2.79 -4.39 12.44
N THR A 101 3.55 -5.47 12.57
CA THR A 101 5.01 -5.50 12.37
C THR A 101 5.38 -6.06 11.00
N PHE A 102 4.42 -6.16 10.08
CA PHE A 102 4.64 -6.63 8.72
C PHE A 102 5.59 -5.69 7.97
N ILE A 103 6.57 -6.24 7.27
CA ILE A 103 7.58 -5.46 6.52
C ILE A 103 7.26 -5.53 5.03
N PRO A 104 6.54 -4.55 4.44
CA PRO A 104 6.05 -4.63 3.07
C PRO A 104 7.15 -4.62 2.01
N PHE A 105 8.36 -4.16 2.35
CA PHE A 105 9.50 -4.12 1.43
C PHE A 105 10.12 -5.50 1.17
N ILE A 106 9.79 -6.51 2.00
CA ILE A 106 10.18 -7.90 1.78
C ILE A 106 9.19 -8.48 0.75
N ASN A 107 9.40 -8.15 -0.53
CA ASN A 107 8.50 -8.48 -1.63
C ASN A 107 8.70 -9.91 -2.16
N VAL A 108 8.45 -10.90 -1.31
CA VAL A 108 8.48 -12.33 -1.66
C VAL A 108 7.22 -13.01 -1.13
N GLU A 109 6.54 -13.77 -1.98
CA GLU A 109 5.22 -14.38 -1.70
C GLU A 109 5.24 -15.27 -0.44
N PHE A 110 6.30 -16.05 -0.25
CA PHE A 110 6.44 -16.92 0.92
C PHE A 110 6.52 -16.14 2.24
N TYR A 111 7.07 -14.92 2.22
CA TYR A 111 7.14 -14.07 3.42
C TYR A 111 5.76 -13.52 3.74
N GLU A 112 5.04 -12.99 2.74
CA GLU A 112 3.71 -12.42 2.94
C GLU A 112 2.71 -13.45 3.46
N GLN A 113 2.61 -14.59 2.77
CA GLN A 113 1.69 -15.65 3.17
C GLN A 113 2.13 -16.27 4.51
N GLY A 114 3.41 -16.57 4.67
CA GLY A 114 3.95 -17.17 5.89
C GLY A 114 3.79 -16.28 7.11
N TRP A 115 4.05 -14.97 6.98
CA TRP A 115 3.86 -14.01 8.06
C TRP A 115 2.39 -13.87 8.44
N LEU A 116 1.49 -13.80 7.44
CA LEU A 116 0.06 -13.65 7.67
C LEU A 116 -0.51 -14.87 8.40
N ASP A 117 -0.14 -16.08 7.99
CA ASP A 117 -0.63 -17.32 8.60
C ASP A 117 -0.13 -17.46 10.05
N GLU A 118 1.13 -17.13 10.31
CA GLU A 118 1.68 -17.18 11.67
C GLU A 118 1.13 -16.07 12.56
N SER A 119 0.93 -14.86 12.03
CA SER A 119 0.35 -13.77 12.78
C SER A 119 -1.10 -14.07 13.16
N LYS A 120 -1.89 -14.71 12.29
CA LYS A 120 -3.26 -15.15 12.62
C LYS A 120 -3.25 -16.12 13.80
N LYS A 121 -2.44 -17.18 13.73
CA LYS A 121 -2.30 -18.15 14.83
C LYS A 121 -1.88 -17.47 16.14
N PHE A 122 -0.92 -16.54 16.07
CA PHE A 122 -0.48 -15.80 17.23
C PHE A 122 -1.62 -15.02 17.89
N TRP A 123 -2.40 -14.28 17.10
CA TRP A 123 -3.52 -13.50 17.63
C TRP A 123 -4.69 -14.37 18.09
N ASP A 124 -4.96 -15.48 17.43
CA ASP A 124 -5.94 -16.48 17.88
C ASP A 124 -5.59 -16.98 19.29
N GLU A 125 -4.32 -17.33 19.54
CA GLU A 125 -3.86 -17.71 20.89
C GLU A 125 -4.09 -16.60 21.93
N ILE A 126 -3.77 -15.35 21.59
CA ILE A 126 -3.97 -14.21 22.51
C ILE A 126 -5.46 -13.99 22.81
N LEU A 127 -6.33 -14.07 21.80
CA LEU A 127 -7.78 -13.85 21.93
C LEU A 127 -8.49 -15.00 22.64
N GLU A 128 -7.92 -16.21 22.62
CA GLU A 128 -8.38 -17.32 23.46
C GLU A 128 -8.11 -17.06 24.94
N GLU A 129 -6.94 -16.51 25.27
CA GLU A 129 -6.50 -16.20 26.63
C GLU A 129 -7.14 -14.90 27.18
N GLU A 130 -7.36 -13.88 26.34
CA GLU A 130 -7.84 -12.56 26.74
C GLU A 130 -9.23 -12.22 26.19
N LYS A 131 -10.20 -12.00 27.10
CA LYS A 131 -11.60 -11.72 26.74
C LYS A 131 -12.21 -10.50 27.45
N LYS A 132 -11.43 -9.77 28.25
CA LYS A 132 -11.90 -8.70 29.13
C LYS A 132 -11.62 -7.31 28.60
N ILE A 133 -10.63 -7.14 27.72
CA ILE A 133 -10.35 -5.88 27.04
C ILE A 133 -10.55 -6.01 25.54
N ARG A 134 -11.00 -4.93 24.90
CA ARG A 134 -11.05 -4.86 23.43
C ARG A 134 -9.63 -4.76 22.89
N ILE A 135 -9.29 -5.66 21.97
CA ILE A 135 -8.02 -5.65 21.25
C ILE A 135 -8.31 -5.26 19.80
N SER A 136 -7.62 -4.25 19.30
CA SER A 136 -7.64 -3.86 17.90
C SER A 136 -6.28 -4.04 17.25
N LEU A 137 -6.29 -4.59 16.05
CA LEU A 137 -5.09 -4.78 15.24
C LEU A 137 -5.06 -3.72 14.15
N CYS A 138 -4.10 -2.81 14.22
CA CYS A 138 -3.91 -1.76 13.24
C CYS A 138 -2.86 -2.21 12.22
N PHE A 139 -3.34 -2.67 11.07
CA PHE A 139 -2.46 -3.05 9.97
C PHE A 139 -2.01 -1.81 9.20
N TYR A 140 -0.80 -1.32 9.50
CA TYR A 140 -0.10 -0.43 8.58
C TYR A 140 0.44 -1.26 7.41
N GLN A 141 -0.45 -1.77 6.56
CA GLN A 141 -0.06 -1.86 5.17
C GLN A 141 0.09 -0.40 4.75
N ASN A 142 1.31 0.05 4.47
CA ASN A 142 1.46 1.00 3.35
C ASN A 142 0.58 0.39 2.28
N LEU A 143 -0.53 1.05 1.95
CA LEU A 143 -1.43 0.68 0.88
C LEU A 143 -0.54 0.13 -0.24
N LYS A 144 -0.43 -1.19 -0.37
CA LYS A 144 -0.29 -1.74 -1.71
C LYS A 144 -1.54 -1.15 -2.30
N GLU A 145 -1.41 -0.13 -3.14
CA GLU A 145 -2.53 0.33 -3.95
C GLU A 145 -3.21 -0.96 -4.36
N GLU A 146 -4.45 -1.20 -3.90
CA GLU A 146 -5.16 -2.42 -4.25
C GLU A 146 -5.22 -2.35 -5.76
N ASN A 147 -4.29 -3.05 -6.41
CA ASN A 147 -4.10 -2.87 -7.82
C ASN A 147 -5.37 -3.45 -8.42
N MET A 148 -6.09 -2.62 -9.18
CA MET A 148 -7.29 -3.00 -9.90
C MET A 148 -7.27 -4.47 -10.30
N HIS A 149 -8.33 -5.22 -9.99
CA HIS A 149 -8.43 -6.58 -10.48
C HIS A 149 -8.60 -6.56 -12.00
N ILE A 150 -7.53 -6.84 -12.74
CA ILE A 150 -7.54 -6.94 -14.20
C ILE A 150 -8.07 -8.32 -14.58
N PRO A 151 -9.19 -8.42 -15.32
CA PRO A 151 -9.73 -9.71 -15.74
C PRO A 151 -8.75 -10.50 -16.60
N GLU A 152 -8.85 -11.82 -16.51
CA GLU A 152 -7.97 -12.75 -17.20
C GLU A 152 -7.95 -12.56 -18.73
N GLU A 153 -9.08 -12.23 -19.34
CA GLU A 153 -9.17 -11.91 -20.77
C GLU A 153 -8.33 -10.68 -21.16
N ILE A 154 -8.23 -9.70 -20.28
CA ILE A 154 -7.43 -8.48 -20.51
C ILE A 154 -5.96 -8.74 -20.24
N LYS A 155 -5.62 -9.53 -19.21
CA LYS A 155 -4.24 -9.99 -19.00
C LYS A 155 -3.72 -10.74 -20.23
N ASN A 156 -4.48 -11.71 -20.71
CA ASN A 156 -4.16 -12.46 -21.93
C ASN A 156 -4.00 -11.55 -23.14
N LEU A 157 -4.88 -10.54 -23.31
CA LEU A 157 -4.75 -9.56 -24.38
C LEU A 157 -3.43 -8.77 -24.26
N LEU A 158 -3.11 -8.27 -23.07
CA LEU A 158 -1.92 -7.45 -22.83
C LEU A 158 -0.61 -8.24 -22.90
N GLU A 159 -0.64 -9.53 -22.57
CA GLU A 159 0.53 -10.41 -22.67
C GLU A 159 0.83 -10.85 -24.09
N ASN A 160 -0.20 -11.02 -24.92
CA ASN A 160 -0.06 -11.51 -26.30
C ASN A 160 0.06 -10.40 -27.34
N LYS A 161 -0.13 -9.14 -26.96
CA LYS A 161 0.11 -7.97 -27.82
C LYS A 161 1.34 -7.20 -27.36
N ASN A 162 1.95 -6.52 -28.31
CA ASN A 162 3.10 -5.65 -28.08
C ASN A 162 2.92 -4.24 -28.65
N LEU A 163 1.77 -3.98 -29.29
CA LEU A 163 1.42 -2.69 -29.90
C LEU A 163 0.11 -2.16 -29.33
N CYS A 164 0.09 -0.87 -29.01
CA CYS A 164 -1.11 -0.15 -28.59
C CYS A 164 -1.20 1.21 -29.29
N THR A 165 -2.41 1.76 -29.40
CA THR A 165 -2.59 3.16 -29.75
C THR A 165 -2.63 3.99 -28.47
N MET A 166 -1.81 5.01 -28.36
CA MET A 166 -1.77 5.93 -27.23
C MET A 166 -2.32 7.28 -27.61
N ALA A 167 -3.27 7.78 -26.81
CA ALA A 167 -3.78 9.14 -26.86
C ALA A 167 -3.18 9.98 -25.73
N THR A 168 -2.64 11.13 -26.09
CA THR A 168 -2.15 12.16 -25.15
C THR A 168 -2.78 13.50 -25.50
N THR A 169 -2.93 14.41 -24.56
CA THR A 169 -3.48 15.75 -24.85
C THR A 169 -2.78 16.84 -24.03
N TRP A 170 -2.56 17.99 -24.65
CA TRP A 170 -2.10 19.22 -24.01
C TRP A 170 -2.74 20.42 -24.70
N GLU A 171 -3.21 21.41 -23.92
CA GLU A 171 -3.94 22.59 -24.45
C GLU A 171 -5.04 22.22 -25.45
N ASP A 172 -5.87 21.23 -25.10
CA ASP A 172 -6.98 20.73 -25.93
C ASP A 172 -6.58 20.28 -27.35
N LYS A 173 -5.30 19.93 -27.55
CA LYS A 173 -4.79 19.38 -28.82
C LYS A 173 -4.51 17.89 -28.64
N PRO A 174 -5.49 17.01 -28.94
CA PRO A 174 -5.29 15.56 -28.85
C PRO A 174 -4.22 15.09 -29.84
N TYR A 175 -3.46 14.07 -29.43
CA TYR A 175 -2.38 13.50 -30.21
C TYR A 175 -2.36 11.98 -30.06
N LEU A 176 -2.53 11.28 -31.18
CA LEU A 176 -2.50 9.82 -31.26
C LEU A 176 -1.13 9.33 -31.73
N SER A 177 -0.70 8.19 -31.21
CA SER A 177 0.47 7.48 -31.72
C SER A 177 0.42 5.98 -31.49
N LEU A 178 0.96 5.21 -32.44
CA LEU A 178 1.25 3.80 -32.25
C LEU A 178 2.49 3.64 -31.37
N MET A 179 2.41 2.76 -30.38
CA MET A 179 3.44 2.55 -29.37
C MET A 179 3.72 1.07 -29.17
N ASN A 180 4.99 0.73 -28.96
CA ASN A 180 5.37 -0.56 -28.40
C ASN A 180 5.11 -0.53 -26.89
N PHE A 181 4.61 -1.63 -26.34
CA PHE A 181 4.37 -1.73 -24.92
C PHE A 181 4.80 -3.09 -24.35
N THR A 182 4.89 -3.15 -23.02
CA THR A 182 5.04 -4.39 -22.26
C THR A 182 4.20 -4.26 -21.00
N TYR A 183 3.28 -5.20 -20.81
CA TYR A 183 2.55 -5.33 -19.57
C TYR A 183 3.40 -6.03 -18.52
N LEU A 184 3.42 -5.47 -17.31
CA LEU A 184 4.10 -5.98 -16.13
C LEU A 184 3.03 -6.33 -15.10
N GLU A 185 2.62 -7.60 -15.07
CA GLU A 185 1.54 -8.09 -14.22
C GLU A 185 1.82 -7.86 -12.72
N SER A 186 3.06 -8.09 -12.27
CA SER A 186 3.44 -7.93 -10.85
C SER A 186 3.22 -6.52 -10.29
N GLU A 187 3.07 -5.52 -11.15
CA GLU A 187 2.81 -4.13 -10.75
C GLU A 187 1.56 -3.53 -11.41
N ASN A 188 0.79 -4.30 -12.20
CA ASN A 188 -0.31 -3.81 -13.04
C ASN A 188 0.04 -2.54 -13.85
N LYS A 189 1.25 -2.52 -14.41
CA LYS A 189 1.79 -1.39 -15.17
C LYS A 189 2.07 -1.75 -16.61
N ILE A 190 2.06 -0.72 -17.45
CA ILE A 190 2.48 -0.82 -18.84
C ILE A 190 3.73 0.03 -19.05
N ILE A 191 4.79 -0.61 -19.54
CA ILE A 191 6.04 0.04 -19.94
C ILE A 191 5.94 0.34 -21.42
N LEU A 192 6.18 1.60 -21.78
CA LEU A 192 6.33 2.06 -23.16
C LEU A 192 7.68 2.79 -23.29
N SER A 193 8.06 3.09 -24.52
CA SER A 193 9.25 3.90 -24.81
C SER A 193 8.98 4.96 -25.87
N SER A 194 9.66 6.09 -25.75
CA SER A 194 9.61 7.11 -26.79
C SER A 194 10.86 7.98 -26.81
N ARG A 195 11.04 8.72 -27.92
CA ARG A 195 12.05 9.76 -27.96
C ARG A 195 11.68 10.87 -26.98
N LYS A 196 12.65 11.33 -26.18
CA LYS A 196 12.47 12.39 -25.17
C LYS A 196 12.03 13.71 -25.80
N ASN A 197 12.41 13.97 -27.04
CA ASN A 197 12.01 15.15 -27.82
C ASN A 197 10.70 14.98 -28.63
N SER A 198 9.93 13.91 -28.40
CA SER A 198 8.66 13.70 -29.11
C SER A 198 7.51 14.47 -28.48
N ARG A 199 6.48 14.80 -29.28
CA ARG A 199 5.27 15.51 -28.80
C ARG A 199 4.53 14.77 -27.68
N LYS A 200 4.41 13.44 -27.78
CA LYS A 200 3.79 12.60 -26.72
C LYS A 200 4.57 12.65 -25.41
N TYR A 201 5.91 12.67 -25.47
CA TYR A 201 6.76 12.75 -24.28
C TYR A 201 6.58 14.11 -23.60
N TYR A 202 6.57 15.19 -24.38
CA TYR A 202 6.24 16.53 -23.90
C TYR A 202 4.82 16.61 -23.29
N ASN A 203 3.81 16.06 -23.98
CA ASN A 203 2.43 16.05 -23.48
C ASN A 203 2.34 15.35 -22.12
N ILE A 204 2.97 14.17 -21.96
CA ILE A 204 2.96 13.40 -20.69
C ILE A 204 3.60 14.19 -19.54
N GLN A 205 4.67 14.93 -19.82
CA GLN A 205 5.31 15.79 -18.81
C GLN A 205 4.40 16.94 -18.32
N LYS A 206 3.39 17.33 -19.11
CA LYS A 206 2.46 18.42 -18.78
C LYS A 206 1.10 17.92 -18.30
N ASN A 207 0.63 16.81 -18.83
CA ASN A 207 -0.61 16.14 -18.47
C ASN A 207 -0.37 14.64 -18.42
N LYS A 208 -0.36 14.09 -17.21
CA LYS A 208 -0.11 12.67 -16.98
C LYS A 208 -1.27 11.79 -17.45
N ASN A 209 -2.49 12.33 -17.61
CA ASN A 209 -3.65 11.55 -18.01
C ASN A 209 -3.55 11.16 -19.48
N ILE A 210 -3.49 9.86 -19.75
CA ILE A 210 -3.42 9.32 -21.10
C ILE A 210 -4.40 8.15 -21.25
N SER A 211 -4.65 7.75 -22.50
CA SER A 211 -5.44 6.56 -22.82
C SER A 211 -4.63 5.64 -23.73
N LEU A 212 -4.68 4.34 -23.48
CA LEU A 212 -4.12 3.30 -24.34
C LEU A 212 -5.26 2.42 -24.89
N LEU A 213 -5.27 2.18 -26.18
CA LEU A 213 -6.16 1.22 -26.83
C LEU A 213 -5.35 0.01 -27.29
N VAL A 214 -5.72 -1.17 -26.81
CA VAL A 214 -5.21 -2.46 -27.27
C VAL A 214 -6.36 -3.25 -27.85
N PHE A 215 -6.15 -3.90 -29.00
CA PHE A 215 -7.17 -4.71 -29.64
C PHE A 215 -6.59 -6.01 -30.17
N SER A 216 -7.45 -7.01 -30.29
CA SER A 216 -7.16 -8.28 -30.95
C SER A 216 -8.29 -8.63 -31.90
N SER A 217 -7.97 -8.71 -33.19
CA SER A 217 -8.94 -9.13 -34.21
C SER A 217 -9.29 -10.61 -34.08
N SER A 218 -8.36 -11.47 -33.66
CA SER A 218 -8.61 -12.90 -33.42
C SER A 218 -9.60 -13.11 -32.28
N ASP A 219 -9.40 -12.37 -31.19
CA ASP A 219 -10.19 -12.53 -29.96
C ASP A 219 -11.46 -11.67 -30.02
N LYS A 220 -11.59 -10.85 -31.07
CA LYS A 220 -12.68 -9.90 -31.29
C LYS A 220 -12.94 -9.02 -30.05
N LEU A 221 -11.86 -8.59 -29.43
CA LEU A 221 -11.84 -7.90 -28.14
C LEU A 221 -10.97 -6.65 -28.24
N SER A 222 -11.40 -5.56 -27.62
CA SER A 222 -10.58 -4.37 -27.40
C SER A 222 -10.71 -3.88 -25.97
N ALA A 223 -9.60 -3.35 -25.45
CA ALA A 223 -9.53 -2.71 -24.15
C ALA A 223 -8.99 -1.29 -24.30
N THR A 224 -9.78 -0.31 -23.85
CA THR A 224 -9.31 1.05 -23.61
C THR A 224 -8.90 1.16 -22.15
N LEU A 225 -7.63 1.44 -21.91
CA LEU A 225 -7.04 1.62 -20.60
C LEU A 225 -6.90 3.13 -20.35
N LEU A 226 -7.52 3.62 -19.29
CA LEU A 226 -7.38 5.00 -18.82
C LEU A 226 -6.51 5.01 -17.57
N GLY A 227 -5.67 6.04 -17.45
CA GLY A 227 -4.76 6.13 -16.33
C GLY A 227 -3.74 7.24 -16.47
N THR A 228 -2.68 7.14 -15.67
CA THR A 228 -1.62 8.14 -15.60
C THR A 228 -0.30 7.58 -16.10
N ALA A 229 0.45 8.40 -16.83
CA ALA A 229 1.78 8.07 -17.31
C ALA A 229 2.84 8.99 -16.70
N GLU A 230 3.99 8.40 -16.40
CA GLU A 230 5.18 9.11 -15.93
C GLU A 230 6.39 8.74 -16.78
N THR A 231 7.26 9.71 -17.01
CA THR A 231 8.55 9.47 -17.66
C THR A 231 9.60 9.19 -16.61
N ILE A 232 10.41 8.15 -16.82
CA ILE A 232 11.47 7.77 -15.87
C ILE A 232 12.82 8.32 -16.32
N GLU A 233 13.56 8.93 -15.39
CA GLU A 233 14.92 9.41 -15.62
C GLU A 233 15.90 8.26 -15.85
N SER A 234 16.81 8.44 -16.80
CA SER A 234 17.84 7.45 -17.14
C SER A 234 18.83 7.27 -15.99
N GLY A 235 19.29 6.04 -15.77
CA GLY A 235 20.38 5.73 -14.84
C GLY A 235 19.96 5.34 -13.41
N ASN A 236 18.65 5.18 -13.15
CA ASN A 236 18.19 4.56 -11.92
C ASN A 236 17.97 3.03 -12.11
N ALA A 237 18.14 2.24 -11.04
CA ALA A 237 18.08 0.78 -11.12
C ALA A 237 16.72 0.24 -11.63
N LYS A 238 15.62 0.95 -11.32
CA LYS A 238 14.27 0.58 -11.71
C LYS A 238 14.05 0.77 -13.22
N GLU A 239 14.58 1.85 -13.77
CA GLU A 239 14.57 2.17 -15.19
C GLU A 239 15.33 1.10 -15.99
N GLU A 240 16.53 0.72 -15.53
CA GLU A 240 17.31 -0.34 -16.17
C GLU A 240 16.55 -1.69 -16.16
N GLN A 241 15.92 -2.03 -15.03
CA GLN A 241 15.11 -3.24 -14.92
C GLN A 241 13.94 -3.22 -15.91
N TYR A 242 13.17 -2.14 -15.94
CA TYR A 242 12.05 -1.99 -16.86
C TYR A 242 12.48 -2.00 -18.32
N ARG A 243 13.61 -1.36 -18.66
CA ARG A 243 14.15 -1.38 -20.02
C ARG A 243 14.54 -2.78 -20.43
N LYS A 244 15.20 -3.55 -19.56
CA LYS A 244 15.55 -4.96 -19.79
C LYS A 244 14.30 -5.81 -20.02
N THR A 245 13.27 -5.64 -19.21
CA THR A 245 11.98 -6.34 -19.38
C THR A 245 11.30 -5.98 -20.70
N HIS A 246 11.22 -4.67 -21.01
CA HIS A 246 10.60 -4.17 -22.23
C HIS A 246 11.31 -4.67 -23.49
N LEU A 247 12.66 -4.71 -23.46
CA LEU A 247 13.49 -5.23 -24.54
C LEU A 247 13.34 -6.74 -24.75
N LYS A 248 13.18 -7.53 -23.68
CA LYS A 248 12.95 -8.98 -23.81
C LYS A 248 11.64 -9.30 -24.50
N LYS A 249 10.59 -8.50 -24.27
CA LYS A 249 9.24 -8.72 -24.82
C LYS A 249 9.08 -8.16 -26.24
N ASN A 250 9.93 -7.21 -26.65
CA ASN A 250 9.81 -6.50 -27.92
C ASN A 250 11.00 -6.74 -28.85
N ASN A 251 10.70 -7.03 -30.10
CA ASN A 251 11.64 -7.34 -31.18
C ASN A 251 12.09 -6.10 -31.99
N MET A 252 11.92 -4.89 -31.45
CA MET A 252 12.28 -3.63 -32.12
C MET A 252 13.19 -2.76 -31.23
N PRO A 253 14.46 -3.16 -31.01
CA PRO A 253 15.36 -2.52 -30.06
C PRO A 253 15.64 -1.04 -30.35
N GLN A 254 15.55 -0.59 -31.60
CA GLN A 254 15.77 0.80 -32.01
C GLN A 254 14.75 1.80 -31.42
N PHE A 255 13.61 1.31 -30.92
CA PHE A 255 12.62 2.14 -30.22
C PHE A 255 12.80 2.10 -28.69
N ILE A 256 13.68 1.24 -28.19
CA ILE A 256 13.89 0.97 -26.76
C ILE A 256 15.29 1.38 -26.31
N LEU A 257 16.28 1.39 -27.20
CA LEU A 257 17.67 1.71 -26.88
C LEU A 257 18.09 3.07 -27.48
N GLY A 258 19.00 3.76 -26.79
CA GLY A 258 19.59 5.02 -27.23
C GLY A 258 19.39 6.17 -26.23
N ASP A 259 20.33 7.12 -26.22
CA ASP A 259 20.40 8.19 -25.21
C ASP A 259 19.17 9.12 -25.21
N ASN A 260 18.56 9.29 -26.38
CA ASN A 260 17.34 10.07 -26.58
C ASN A 260 16.06 9.24 -26.37
N ILE A 261 16.12 7.98 -25.94
CA ILE A 261 14.92 7.15 -25.68
C ILE A 261 14.65 7.10 -24.17
N GLY A 262 13.55 7.72 -23.76
CA GLY A 262 13.02 7.63 -22.39
C GLY A 262 11.96 6.52 -22.27
N LEU A 263 11.86 5.93 -21.08
CA LEU A 263 10.74 5.06 -20.73
C LEU A 263 9.56 5.89 -20.24
N ILE A 264 8.37 5.42 -20.58
CA ILE A 264 7.09 5.90 -20.08
C ILE A 264 6.46 4.74 -19.32
N VAL A 265 6.08 4.96 -18.07
CA VAL A 265 5.40 3.96 -17.24
C VAL A 265 3.99 4.43 -17.00
N PHE A 266 3.03 3.60 -17.42
CA PHE A 266 1.61 3.86 -17.34
C PHE A 266 0.99 2.99 -16.24
N SER A 267 0.28 3.66 -15.33
CA SER A 267 -0.50 3.03 -14.26
C SER A 267 -1.97 3.01 -14.67
N ILE A 268 -2.56 1.83 -14.71
CA ILE A 268 -3.94 1.64 -15.16
C ILE A 268 -4.88 2.02 -14.01
N LYS A 269 -5.92 2.82 -14.30
CA LYS A 269 -6.94 3.24 -13.32
C LYS A 269 -8.35 2.83 -13.71
N GLU A 270 -8.60 2.67 -15.00
CA GLU A 270 -9.88 2.18 -15.51
C GLU A 270 -9.65 1.37 -16.79
N ILE A 271 -10.49 0.36 -17.01
CA ILE A 271 -10.54 -0.47 -18.22
C ILE A 271 -11.95 -0.44 -18.79
N ILE A 272 -12.05 -0.10 -20.06
CA ILE A 272 -13.27 -0.20 -20.85
C ILE A 272 -13.07 -1.34 -21.84
N ILE A 273 -13.84 -2.40 -21.69
CA ILE A 273 -13.76 -3.61 -22.51
C ILE A 273 -14.91 -3.58 -23.50
N SER A 274 -14.64 -3.83 -24.78
CA SER A 274 -15.66 -4.01 -25.82
C SER A 274 -15.39 -5.29 -26.60
N ASN A 275 -16.45 -6.05 -26.90
CA ASN A 275 -16.37 -7.28 -27.70
C ASN A 275 -17.18 -7.16 -29.02
N SER A 276 -17.13 -8.20 -29.86
CA SER A 276 -17.88 -8.24 -31.14
C SER A 276 -19.40 -8.27 -31.02
N GLN A 277 -19.93 -8.48 -29.82
CA GLN A 277 -21.36 -8.53 -29.54
C GLN A 277 -21.89 -7.17 -29.08
N ASP A 278 -21.09 -6.10 -29.21
CA ASP A 278 -21.42 -4.75 -28.74
C ASP A 278 -21.66 -4.68 -27.21
N GLN A 279 -21.07 -5.62 -26.46
CA GLN A 279 -21.11 -5.60 -25.00
C GLN A 279 -19.92 -4.80 -24.48
N VAL A 280 -20.22 -3.74 -23.72
CA VAL A 280 -19.23 -2.87 -23.09
C VAL A 280 -19.23 -3.06 -21.57
N ARG A 281 -18.05 -3.28 -20.98
CA ARG A 281 -17.86 -3.39 -19.53
C ARG A 281 -16.85 -2.37 -19.03
N TYR A 282 -17.11 -1.80 -17.87
CA TYR A 282 -16.26 -0.81 -17.20
C TYR A 282 -15.70 -1.43 -15.93
N ILE A 283 -14.41 -1.25 -15.69
CA ILE A 283 -13.71 -1.73 -14.49
C ILE A 283 -12.88 -0.57 -13.98
N SER A 284 -13.12 -0.16 -12.75
CA SER A 284 -12.45 0.97 -12.11
C SER A 284 -12.02 0.62 -10.69
N ASP A 285 -10.97 1.30 -10.21
CA ASP A 285 -10.54 1.25 -8.80
C ASP A 285 -11.59 1.82 -7.83
N PHE A 286 -12.61 2.51 -8.34
CA PHE A 286 -13.72 3.05 -7.55
C PHE A 286 -14.92 2.11 -7.66
N SER A 287 -15.16 1.33 -6.60
CA SER A 287 -16.52 0.92 -6.25
C SER A 287 -17.27 2.16 -5.77
N GLU A 288 -18.43 2.45 -6.38
CA GLU A 288 -19.42 3.37 -5.79
C GLU A 288 -19.82 2.96 -4.37
#